data_AF-A0A7V4PQX6-F1
#
_entry.id   AF-A0A7V4PQX6-F1
#
_cell.length_a   1.000
_cell.length_b   1.000
_cell.length_c   1.000
_cell.angle_alpha   90.00
_cell.angle_beta   90.00
_cell.angle_gamma   90.00
#
_symmetry.space_group_name_H-M   'P 1'
#
loop_
_entity.id
_entity.type
_entity.pdbx_description
1 polymer ?
#
loop_
_entity_poly.entity_id
_entity_poly.type
_entity_poly.pdbx_seq_one_letter_code
_entity_poly.pdbx_strand_id
1 'polypeptide(L)'
;MKKNSFLPSRRKFVLGALQATGLLFLSGCENIFSALHQNKRVLSILESIEGANLWLGRLVTPKNKLAREFSEKDISRFFKPNGNPPPFNLEYIMNAMSGWPLWRLEVGGLVKGPKSFSLEEI
;
A
#
# COMPACT_ATOMS: atom_id res chain seq x y z
N MET A 1 57.62 23.44 -18.27
CA MET A 1 56.40 22.83 -17.69
C MET A 1 55.21 23.74 -18.01
N LYS A 2 54.40 23.40 -19.03
CA LYS A 2 53.20 24.19 -19.39
C LYS A 2 52.02 23.68 -18.55
N LYS A 3 51.45 24.54 -17.72
CA LYS A 3 50.22 24.25 -16.95
C LYS A 3 49.04 24.30 -17.91
N ASN A 4 48.45 23.15 -18.25
CA ASN A 4 47.18 23.11 -18.97
C ASN A 4 46.05 23.47 -18.01
N SER A 5 45.47 24.66 -18.17
CA SER A 5 44.22 25.02 -17.52
C SER A 5 43.06 24.25 -18.17
N PHE A 6 42.44 23.37 -17.40
CA PHE A 6 41.27 22.60 -17.83
C PHE A 6 40.02 23.49 -17.75
N LEU A 7 39.75 24.28 -18.80
CA LEU A 7 38.48 25.01 -18.88
C LEU A 7 37.39 24.05 -19.37
N PRO A 8 36.32 23.81 -18.58
CA PRO A 8 35.27 22.90 -18.98
C PRO A 8 34.54 23.44 -20.22
N SER A 9 34.29 22.57 -21.20
CA SER A 9 33.53 22.97 -22.40
C SER A 9 32.09 23.31 -22.03
N ARG A 10 31.46 24.23 -22.78
CA ARG A 10 30.05 24.64 -22.57
C ARG A 10 29.10 23.45 -22.42
N ARG A 11 29.32 22.37 -23.18
CA ARG A 11 28.55 21.12 -23.08
C ARG A 11 28.69 20.43 -21.73
N LYS A 12 29.90 20.36 -21.16
CA LYS A 12 30.14 19.79 -19.83
C LYS A 12 29.50 20.63 -18.72
N PHE A 13 29.52 21.95 -18.88
CA PHE A 13 28.85 22.87 -17.96
C PHE A 13 27.33 22.69 -17.96
N VAL A 14 26.70 22.64 -19.14
CA VAL A 14 25.24 22.42 -19.26
C VAL A 14 24.83 21.04 -18.74
N LEU A 15 25.61 20.00 -19.05
CA LEU A 15 25.35 18.65 -18.51
C LEU A 15 25.50 18.60 -16.99
N GLY A 16 26.51 19.28 -16.43
CA GLY A 16 26.67 19.39 -14.98
C GLY A 16 25.50 20.15 -14.32
N ALA A 17 25.02 21.23 -14.92
CA ALA A 17 23.89 22.01 -14.43
C ALA A 17 22.57 21.20 -14.45
N LEU A 18 22.33 20.42 -15.52
CA LEU A 18 21.16 19.55 -15.62
C LEU A 18 21.19 18.43 -14.56
N GLN A 19 22.35 17.82 -14.35
CA GLN A 19 22.51 16.78 -13.32
C GLN A 19 22.30 17.36 -11.90
N ALA A 20 22.86 18.53 -11.61
CA ALA A 20 22.66 19.20 -10.33
C ALA A 20 21.19 19.57 -10.09
N THR A 21 20.49 20.04 -11.12
CA THR A 21 19.06 20.36 -11.06
C THR A 21 18.22 19.10 -10.82
N GLY A 22 18.52 18.00 -11.51
CA GLY A 22 17.86 16.70 -11.30
C GLY A 22 18.01 16.18 -9.86
N LEU A 23 19.20 16.32 -9.27
CA LEU A 23 19.44 15.95 -7.88
C LEU A 23 18.66 16.81 -6.89
N LEU A 24 18.51 18.12 -7.14
CA LEU A 24 17.71 19.00 -6.29
C LEU A 24 16.20 18.68 -6.36
N PHE A 25 15.68 18.35 -7.54
CA PHE A 25 14.29 17.92 -7.70
C PHE A 25 14.01 16.57 -7.04
N LEU A 26 14.95 15.62 -7.11
CA LEU A 26 14.78 14.30 -6.52
C LEU A 26 15.06 14.27 -5.00
N SER A 27 15.93 15.14 -4.48
CA SER A 27 16.25 15.23 -3.04
C SER A 27 15.29 16.13 -2.24
N GLY A 28 14.48 16.94 -2.92
CA GLY A 28 13.57 17.90 -2.28
C GLY A 28 12.35 17.28 -1.58
N CYS A 29 11.94 16.06 -1.93
CA CYS A 29 10.69 15.50 -1.38
C CYS A 29 10.84 14.95 0.04
N GLU A 30 11.98 14.34 0.39
CA GLU A 30 12.14 13.67 1.69
C GLU A 30 12.19 14.66 2.86
N ASN A 31 12.96 15.75 2.71
CA ASN A 31 13.09 16.77 3.76
C ASN A 31 11.81 17.59 3.93
N ILE A 32 11.12 17.90 2.84
CA ILE A 32 9.83 18.60 2.88
C ILE A 32 8.77 17.70 3.51
N PHE A 33 8.70 16.43 3.09
CA PHE A 33 7.76 15.47 3.67
C PHE A 33 8.03 15.24 5.15
N SER A 34 9.29 15.08 5.55
CA SER A 34 9.72 14.97 6.95
C SER A 34 9.35 16.23 7.76
N ALA A 35 9.58 17.43 7.21
CA ALA A 35 9.23 18.68 7.86
C ALA A 35 7.71 18.86 8.02
N LEU A 36 6.92 18.45 7.02
CA LEU A 36 5.45 18.48 7.08
C LEU A 36 4.91 17.46 8.08
N HIS A 37 5.48 16.25 8.13
CA HIS A 37 5.06 15.19 9.04
C HIS A 37 5.35 15.52 10.51
N GLN A 38 6.40 16.30 10.80
CA GLN A 38 6.73 16.75 12.16
C GLN A 38 5.99 18.04 12.57
N ASN A 39 5.28 18.69 11.64
CA ASN A 39 4.60 19.94 11.90
C ASN A 39 3.22 19.70 12.55
N LYS A 40 3.12 20.05 13.84
CA LYS A 40 1.89 19.90 14.64
C LYS A 40 0.64 20.56 14.02
N ARG A 41 0.80 21.68 13.30
CA ARG A 41 -0.34 22.35 12.62
C ARG A 41 -0.82 21.54 11.43
N VAL A 42 0.10 20.96 10.67
CA VAL A 42 -0.24 20.11 9.51
C VAL A 42 -0.96 18.85 9.99
N LEU A 43 -0.42 18.18 11.01
CA LEU A 43 -1.07 17.01 11.62
C LEU A 43 -2.45 17.33 12.17
N SER A 44 -2.60 18.45 12.90
CA SER A 44 -3.90 18.86 13.44
C SER A 44 -4.95 19.13 12.36
N ILE A 45 -4.55 19.69 11.21
CA ILE A 45 -5.45 19.84 10.06
C ILE A 45 -5.84 18.46 9.52
N LEU A 46 -4.89 17.56 9.32
CA LEU A 46 -5.17 16.21 8.81
C LEU A 46 -6.10 15.42 9.73
N GLU A 47 -5.91 15.51 11.05
CA GLU A 47 -6.80 14.92 12.05
C GLU A 47 -8.21 15.54 11.99
N SER A 48 -8.32 16.85 11.77
CA SER A 48 -9.62 17.53 11.67
C SER A 48 -10.48 17.08 10.48
N ILE A 49 -9.84 16.57 9.41
CA ILE A 49 -10.53 16.10 8.20
C ILE A 49 -11.43 14.92 8.52
N GLU A 50 -11.06 14.05 9.47
CA GLU A 50 -11.89 12.91 9.87
C GLU A 50 -13.25 13.38 10.41
N GLY A 51 -13.23 14.33 11.34
CA GLY A 51 -14.45 14.90 11.92
C GLY A 51 -15.31 15.63 10.89
N ALA A 52 -14.68 16.43 10.01
CA ALA A 52 -15.36 17.12 8.93
C ALA A 52 -16.00 16.14 7.94
N ASN A 53 -15.29 15.07 7.58
CA ASN A 53 -15.78 14.03 6.68
C ASN A 53 -16.98 13.27 7.30
N LEU A 54 -16.90 12.92 8.57
CA LEU A 54 -18.01 12.28 9.29
C LEU A 54 -19.23 13.20 9.37
N TRP A 55 -19.02 14.49 9.63
CA TRP A 55 -20.11 15.48 9.68
C TRP A 55 -20.78 15.65 8.31
N LEU A 56 -19.99 15.87 7.25
CA LEU A 56 -20.49 15.99 5.87
C LEU A 56 -21.22 14.72 5.45
N GLY A 57 -20.63 13.55 5.71
CA GLY A 57 -21.23 12.25 5.41
C GLY A 57 -22.60 12.07 6.07
N ARG A 58 -22.76 12.48 7.34
CA ARG A 58 -24.05 12.45 8.05
C ARG A 58 -25.04 13.52 7.58
N LEU A 59 -24.56 14.65 7.07
CA LEU A 59 -25.40 15.72 6.55
C LEU A 59 -26.05 15.32 5.22
N VAL A 60 -25.27 14.69 4.33
CA VAL A 60 -25.72 14.34 2.97
C VAL A 60 -26.33 12.93 2.87
N THR A 61 -26.09 12.07 3.86
CA THR A 61 -26.67 10.72 3.89
C THR A 61 -28.01 10.74 4.65
N PRO A 62 -29.10 10.21 4.08
CA PRO A 62 -30.38 10.14 4.78
C PRO A 62 -30.26 9.31 6.07
N LYS A 63 -30.72 9.86 7.21
CA LYS A 63 -30.59 9.27 8.56
C LYS A 63 -31.18 7.86 8.70
N ASN A 64 -32.16 7.51 7.86
CA ASN A 64 -32.89 6.23 7.90
C ASN A 64 -32.60 5.35 6.69
N LYS A 65 -31.50 5.58 5.97
CA LYS A 65 -31.13 4.72 4.85
C LYS A 65 -30.50 3.45 5.40
N LEU A 66 -31.27 2.37 5.48
CA LEU A 66 -30.74 1.03 5.70
C LEU A 66 -29.68 0.73 4.63
N ALA A 67 -28.73 -0.16 4.97
CA ALA A 67 -27.81 -0.71 3.99
C ALA A 67 -28.62 -1.27 2.82
N ARG A 68 -28.11 -1.10 1.59
CA ARG A 68 -28.78 -1.66 0.42
C ARG A 68 -28.85 -3.17 0.60
N GLU A 69 -30.06 -3.70 0.62
CA GLU A 69 -30.28 -5.14 0.54
C GLU A 69 -30.10 -5.59 -0.92
N PHE A 70 -29.44 -6.73 -1.05
CA PHE A 70 -29.14 -7.38 -2.31
C PHE A 70 -29.75 -8.77 -2.26
N SER A 71 -30.38 -9.17 -3.35
CA SER A 71 -30.91 -10.52 -3.51
C SER A 71 -29.83 -11.46 -4.08
N GLU A 72 -30.08 -12.76 -4.06
CA GLU A 72 -29.12 -13.76 -4.55
C GLU A 72 -28.71 -13.52 -6.02
N LYS A 73 -29.61 -12.96 -6.84
CA LYS A 73 -29.31 -12.59 -8.24
C LYS A 73 -28.27 -11.47 -8.38
N ASP A 74 -28.07 -10.69 -7.33
CA ASP A 74 -27.13 -9.57 -7.30
C ASP A 74 -25.72 -10.03 -6.87
N ILE A 75 -25.54 -11.32 -6.52
CA ILE A 75 -24.23 -11.92 -6.32
C ILE A 75 -23.48 -11.90 -7.66
N SER A 76 -22.34 -11.20 -7.69
CA SER A 76 -21.50 -11.14 -8.88
C SER A 76 -21.05 -12.53 -9.30
N ARG A 77 -21.25 -12.88 -10.57
CA ARG A 77 -20.67 -14.09 -11.18
C ARG A 77 -19.15 -14.03 -11.29
N PHE A 78 -18.59 -12.83 -11.19
CA PHE A 78 -17.17 -12.57 -11.27
C PHE A 78 -16.68 -12.08 -9.91
N PHE A 79 -16.00 -12.95 -9.16
CA PHE A 79 -15.32 -12.55 -7.94
C PHE A 79 -14.03 -11.82 -8.31
N LYS A 80 -13.83 -10.60 -7.78
CA LYS A 80 -12.55 -9.91 -7.93
C LYS A 80 -11.57 -10.52 -6.91
N PRO A 81 -10.51 -11.23 -7.35
CA PRO A 81 -9.55 -11.77 -6.42
C PRO A 81 -8.82 -10.63 -5.70
N ASN A 82 -8.68 -10.75 -4.38
CA ASN A 82 -7.75 -9.92 -3.63
C ASN A 82 -6.36 -10.54 -3.75
N GLY A 83 -5.40 -9.80 -4.32
CA GLY A 83 -4.03 -10.28 -4.50
C GLY A 83 -3.82 -11.07 -5.79
N ASN A 84 -2.78 -11.91 -5.80
CA ASN A 84 -2.43 -12.74 -6.95
C ASN A 84 -3.36 -13.97 -7.01
N PRO A 85 -3.74 -14.46 -8.21
CA PRO A 85 -4.40 -15.76 -8.34
C PRO A 85 -3.57 -16.85 -7.64
N PRO A 86 -4.21 -17.95 -7.20
CA PRO A 86 -3.55 -18.97 -6.41
C PRO A 86 -2.23 -19.41 -7.06
N PRO A 87 -1.17 -19.60 -6.25
CA PRO A 87 0.15 -19.87 -6.79
C PRO A 87 0.11 -21.14 -7.64
N PHE A 88 0.61 -21.05 -8.88
CA PHE A 88 0.79 -22.20 -9.76
C PHE A 88 2.02 -23.05 -9.35
N ASN A 89 2.10 -23.41 -8.07
CA ASN A 89 3.13 -24.33 -7.57
C ASN A 89 2.56 -25.74 -7.43
N LEU A 90 3.44 -26.74 -7.48
CA LEU A 90 3.05 -28.15 -7.47
C LEU A 90 2.32 -28.53 -6.17
N GLU A 91 2.78 -27.99 -5.04
CA GLU A 91 2.22 -28.28 -3.72
C GLU A 91 0.75 -27.83 -3.59
N TYR A 92 0.43 -26.63 -4.07
CA TYR A 92 -0.92 -26.09 -4.10
C TYR A 92 -1.82 -26.95 -4.99
N ILE A 93 -1.36 -27.27 -6.21
CA ILE A 93 -2.14 -28.06 -7.17
C ILE A 93 -2.43 -29.45 -6.60
N MET A 94 -1.42 -30.13 -6.04
CA MET A 94 -1.59 -31.45 -5.43
C MET A 94 -2.56 -31.43 -4.25
N ASN A 95 -2.42 -30.45 -3.35
CA ASN A 95 -3.34 -30.30 -2.23
C ASN A 95 -4.77 -30.02 -2.70
N ALA A 96 -4.96 -29.07 -3.64
CA ALA A 96 -6.27 -28.74 -4.17
C ALA A 96 -6.97 -29.93 -4.84
N MET A 97 -6.22 -30.77 -5.56
CA MET A 97 -6.76 -31.98 -6.21
C MET A 97 -7.06 -33.12 -5.23
N SER A 98 -6.38 -33.16 -4.09
CA SER A 98 -6.45 -34.28 -3.14
C SER A 98 -7.34 -33.99 -1.92
N GLY A 99 -8.01 -32.82 -1.88
CA GLY A 99 -8.86 -32.43 -0.76
C GLY A 99 -8.10 -31.82 0.42
N TRP A 100 -6.98 -31.15 0.17
CA TRP A 100 -6.16 -30.44 1.17
C TRP A 100 -5.56 -31.28 2.31
N PRO A 101 -5.10 -32.52 2.07
CA PRO A 101 -4.65 -33.40 3.16
C PRO A 101 -3.37 -32.93 3.86
N LEU A 102 -2.60 -32.04 3.23
CA LEU A 102 -1.38 -31.46 3.80
C LEU A 102 -1.56 -30.00 4.22
N TRP A 103 -2.73 -29.40 3.96
CA TRP A 103 -2.98 -28.02 4.34
C TRP A 103 -3.05 -27.90 5.86
N ARG A 104 -2.41 -26.85 6.39
CA ARG A 104 -2.51 -26.52 7.81
C ARG A 104 -2.77 -25.04 8.05
N LEU A 105 -3.60 -24.74 9.04
CA LEU A 105 -3.79 -23.41 9.59
C LEU A 105 -2.81 -23.18 10.75
N GLU A 106 -1.84 -22.30 10.55
CA GLU A 106 -0.96 -21.85 11.63
C GLU A 106 -1.61 -20.73 12.44
N VAL A 107 -1.72 -20.94 13.75
CA VAL A 107 -2.18 -19.94 14.71
C VAL A 107 -0.98 -19.51 15.56
N GLY A 108 -0.52 -18.28 15.35
CA GLY A 108 0.64 -17.69 16.02
C GLY A 108 0.42 -16.27 16.54
N GLY A 109 1.51 -15.55 16.82
CA GLY A 109 1.47 -14.18 17.34
C GLY A 109 1.39 -14.10 18.87
N LEU A 110 0.62 -13.15 19.40
CA LEU A 110 0.41 -12.93 20.84
C LEU A 110 -0.62 -13.91 21.41
N VAL A 111 -0.34 -15.21 21.28
CA VAL A 111 -1.17 -16.30 21.78
C VAL A 111 -0.44 -17.09 22.86
N LYS A 112 -1.17 -17.64 23.82
CA LYS A 112 -0.59 -18.42 24.93
C LYS A 112 0.13 -19.69 24.45
N GLY A 113 -0.35 -20.32 23.38
CA GLY A 113 0.22 -21.54 22.83
C GLY A 113 0.00 -21.59 21.32
N PRO A 114 1.04 -21.31 20.52
CA PRO A 114 0.98 -21.46 19.07
C PRO A 114 0.61 -22.90 18.68
N LYS A 115 -0.19 -23.06 17.63
CA LYS A 115 -0.68 -24.36 17.15
C LYS A 115 -0.82 -24.37 15.63
N SER A 116 -0.82 -25.58 15.06
CA SER A 116 -1.09 -25.82 13.65
C SER A 116 -2.19 -26.86 13.54
N PHE A 117 -3.26 -26.55 12.81
CA PHE A 117 -4.43 -27.41 12.65
C PHE A 117 -4.53 -27.92 11.21
N SER A 118 -4.82 -29.21 10.99
CA SER A 118 -5.23 -29.71 9.68
C SER A 118 -6.66 -29.26 9.37
N LEU A 119 -7.10 -29.48 8.13
CA LEU A 119 -8.46 -29.14 7.73
C LEU A 119 -9.52 -29.95 8.50
N GLU A 120 -9.21 -31.19 8.86
CA GLU A 120 -10.11 -32.09 9.62
C GLU A 120 -10.22 -31.71 11.10
N GLU A 121 -9.26 -30.94 11.62
CA GLU A 121 -9.24 -30.48 13.01
C GLU A 121 -10.09 -29.21 13.23
N ILE A 122 -10.69 -28.65 12.17
CA ILE A 122 -11.49 -27.41 12.16
C ILE A 122 -12.94 -27.71 11.75
#